data_AF-A0A2E2N834-F1
#
_entry.id   AF-A0A2E2N834-F1
#
_cell.length_a   1.000
_cell.length_b   1.000
_cell.length_c   1.000
_cell.angle_alpha   90.00
_cell.angle_beta   90.00
_cell.angle_gamma   90.00
#
_symmetry.space_group_name_H-M   'P 1'
#
loop_
_entity.id
_entity.type
_entity.pdbx_description
1 polymer ?
#
loop_
_entity_poly.entity_id
_entity_poly.type
_entity_poly.pdbx_seq_one_letter_code
_entity_poly.pdbx_strand_id
1 'polypeptide(L)'
;MARRSTRQPRPPPARRPRIGDHRRDHPLRLHRPPQTRGQHAARHHAQQARRPRHRLPQPRPRAPPGRLARPARRGPRHQPDLPRHARRRPRRRHAHQRTRNRRGGRAVNSATLVAILGLASASAAAQLRPADPFKRPPGAPPSSAPAPAPKDDASTDLPAWAFTSAREPLSDLNPDDREHVHWLEDHAARIDSIDPANEDFADLRPIADAIGDSRVVFLGEQTHGDGSTFLAKCRLVRFLHAELGFDVLLWESGLFDCREIHHALEDGAELYDAFDRGGFQLWTRSAQIRPVLDYIQQTYDTDRPLRVGGYDSQFTASDGAAAERWATAMAAFIRAADHPIAGEADRVERELHDFLKAYQGLQASSDRMNREQMIMLRDLAADLDDALPALVDAHGEREAEFMRRTVDDAISALASNIVFADQPSGMGQRRGLTNARDERMGENLVWLATEYFPDRKIIVWAATFHGMHAIREVRHPDDPFLYQVTTVAGMPSKAALGEQLYTIGFEASGGTYARIHHPVAKVPPPPRGSLPDLLRRVDHPFLFVDYRSLPADHWLREPMFAGMLGYEPWFADWTRQVDAVFFTREMMPSRTDVLNPSGMELTVQKRRSDEATERRRDGGPDVVDE
;
A
#
# COMPACT_ATOMS: atom_id res chain seq x y z
N MET A 1 20.10 -67.69 -28.02
CA MET A 1 19.48 -66.72 -28.96
C MET A 1 20.46 -65.54 -29.06
N ALA A 2 21.20 -65.25 -30.13
CA ALA A 2 20.82 -65.01 -31.54
C ALA A 2 19.86 -63.80 -31.67
N ARG A 3 20.11 -62.67 -32.37
CA ARG A 3 21.16 -62.16 -33.29
C ARG A 3 21.26 -60.60 -33.12
N ARG A 4 22.40 -59.89 -33.31
CA ARG A 4 22.94 -59.26 -34.57
C ARG A 4 21.87 -58.52 -35.43
N SER A 5 22.09 -57.36 -36.08
CA SER A 5 23.25 -56.43 -36.23
C SER A 5 22.90 -55.20 -37.13
N THR A 6 23.45 -54.01 -36.84
CA THR A 6 23.87 -52.90 -37.78
C THR A 6 22.97 -52.37 -38.93
N ARG A 7 22.88 -51.03 -39.09
CA ARG A 7 23.59 -50.21 -40.14
C ARG A 7 23.15 -48.72 -40.24
N GLN A 8 24.12 -47.81 -40.29
CA GLN A 8 24.13 -46.55 -41.09
C GLN A 8 24.81 -46.86 -42.48
N PRO A 9 24.98 -45.96 -43.52
CA PRO A 9 25.14 -44.48 -43.47
C PRO A 9 24.72 -43.59 -44.70
N ARG A 10 24.95 -42.26 -44.58
CA ARG A 10 25.42 -41.22 -45.58
C ARG A 10 24.50 -40.00 -45.94
N PRO A 11 25.08 -38.77 -46.01
CA PRO A 11 24.54 -37.51 -46.61
C PRO A 11 25.00 -37.41 -48.10
N PRO A 12 25.00 -36.27 -48.88
CA PRO A 12 24.78 -34.82 -48.62
C PRO A 12 23.72 -34.22 -49.62
N PRO A 13 23.67 -32.92 -50.09
CA PRO A 13 24.50 -31.72 -49.85
C PRO A 13 23.75 -30.37 -49.62
N ALA A 14 24.53 -29.28 -49.46
CA ALA A 14 24.07 -27.88 -49.41
C ALA A 14 24.28 -27.13 -50.74
N ARG A 15 23.52 -26.03 -50.99
CA ARG A 15 23.83 -25.01 -52.00
C ARG A 15 23.56 -23.58 -51.51
N ARG A 16 24.32 -22.64 -52.07
CA ARG A 16 24.45 -21.21 -51.70
C ARG A 16 23.71 -20.28 -52.71
N PRO A 17 23.76 -18.92 -52.60
CA PRO A 17 22.62 -18.04 -52.92
C PRO A 17 22.56 -17.55 -54.38
N ARG A 18 21.53 -16.73 -54.68
CA ARG A 18 21.48 -15.86 -55.86
C ARG A 18 21.28 -14.38 -55.47
N ILE A 19 21.86 -13.51 -56.30
CA ILE A 19 21.92 -12.04 -56.22
C ILE A 19 21.12 -11.46 -57.40
N GLY A 20 20.66 -10.21 -57.26
CA GLY A 20 20.01 -9.39 -58.30
C GLY A 20 18.91 -8.53 -57.66
N ASP A 21 19.19 -7.42 -56.99
CA ASP A 21 19.75 -6.14 -57.49
C ASP A 21 18.82 -5.40 -58.47
N HIS A 22 18.15 -4.37 -57.95
CA HIS A 22 17.81 -3.17 -58.71
C HIS A 22 17.84 -1.94 -57.80
N ARG A 23 18.76 -1.02 -58.10
CA ARG A 23 18.93 0.30 -57.45
C ARG A 23 17.77 1.27 -57.74
N ARG A 24 17.51 2.19 -56.80
CA ARG A 24 17.43 3.65 -57.05
C ARG A 24 17.38 4.48 -55.76
N ASP A 25 18.54 5.02 -55.39
CA ASP A 25 18.83 6.43 -55.07
C ASP A 25 17.96 7.27 -54.10
N HIS A 26 18.56 7.45 -52.92
CA HIS A 26 18.78 8.71 -52.16
C HIS A 26 17.73 9.30 -51.17
N PRO A 27 18.20 9.91 -50.04
CA PRO A 27 17.35 10.30 -48.90
C PRO A 27 17.29 11.82 -48.59
N LEU A 28 16.21 12.27 -47.94
CA LEU A 28 16.03 13.54 -47.22
C LEU A 28 14.98 13.29 -46.10
N ARG A 29 14.95 13.94 -44.93
CA ARG A 29 15.85 14.92 -44.28
C ARG A 29 15.60 14.90 -42.76
N LEU A 30 16.63 15.13 -41.96
CA LEU A 30 16.49 15.48 -40.53
C LEU A 30 16.06 16.95 -40.38
N HIS A 31 15.18 17.24 -39.42
CA HIS A 31 14.92 18.61 -38.96
C HIS A 31 15.17 18.73 -37.45
N ARG A 32 16.19 19.51 -37.09
CA ARG A 32 16.35 20.17 -35.79
C ARG A 32 16.08 21.67 -35.97
N PRO A 33 15.43 22.37 -35.02
CA PRO A 33 15.47 23.83 -34.92
C PRO A 33 16.78 24.32 -34.28
N PRO A 34 17.13 25.61 -34.40
CA PRO A 34 18.50 26.08 -34.22
C PRO A 34 18.83 26.58 -32.80
N GLN A 35 20.11 26.44 -32.43
CA GLN A 35 20.72 27.19 -31.33
C GLN A 35 21.14 28.58 -31.80
N THR A 36 20.74 29.64 -31.10
CA THR A 36 21.32 30.97 -31.21
C THR A 36 22.31 31.21 -30.08
N ARG A 37 23.58 31.50 -30.42
CA ARG A 37 24.56 32.00 -29.46
C ARG A 37 24.35 33.49 -29.23
N GLY A 38 24.21 33.90 -27.98
CA GLY A 38 24.34 35.29 -27.54
C GLY A 38 25.21 35.35 -26.29
N GLN A 39 26.45 35.81 -26.44
CA GLN A 39 27.30 36.13 -25.29
C GLN A 39 26.91 37.51 -24.76
N HIS A 40 26.73 37.66 -23.44
CA HIS A 40 27.14 38.88 -22.74
C HIS A 40 27.38 38.59 -21.26
N ALA A 41 28.38 39.25 -20.69
CA ALA A 41 28.82 39.09 -19.31
C ALA A 41 28.42 40.30 -18.45
N ALA A 42 28.72 40.17 -17.14
CA ALA A 42 28.84 41.22 -16.13
C ALA A 42 27.56 41.70 -15.39
N ARG A 43 27.41 41.16 -14.18
CA ARG A 43 27.44 41.85 -12.87
C ARG A 43 26.61 43.14 -12.62
N HIS A 44 26.12 43.16 -11.37
CA HIS A 44 25.95 44.29 -10.43
C HIS A 44 24.56 44.90 -10.18
N HIS A 45 24.36 45.12 -8.88
CA HIS A 45 23.42 45.98 -8.15
C HIS A 45 21.97 45.54 -7.92
N ALA A 46 21.73 45.20 -6.65
CA ALA A 46 20.45 45.32 -5.98
C ALA A 46 19.96 46.76 -5.94
N GLN A 47 18.64 46.95 -5.93
CA GLN A 47 18.00 47.87 -4.97
C GLN A 47 16.53 47.54 -4.71
N GLN A 48 16.06 48.02 -3.56
CA GLN A 48 14.75 47.77 -2.98
C GLN A 48 13.65 48.56 -3.70
N ALA A 49 12.44 48.00 -3.80
CA ALA A 49 11.22 48.77 -4.06
C ALA A 49 10.05 48.26 -3.19
N ARG A 50 9.83 48.90 -2.05
CA ARG A 50 8.61 48.71 -1.23
C ARG A 50 7.40 49.28 -1.98
N ARG A 51 6.28 48.55 -2.06
CA ARG A 51 4.94 49.13 -2.31
C ARG A 51 3.88 48.53 -1.36
N PRO A 52 2.77 49.25 -1.10
CA PRO A 52 2.18 49.27 0.24
C PRO A 52 0.99 48.33 0.46
N ARG A 53 0.77 47.97 1.72
CA ARG A 53 -0.40 47.25 2.22
C ARG A 53 -1.66 48.11 2.10
N HIS A 54 -2.68 47.64 1.38
CA HIS A 54 -4.05 48.14 1.55
C HIS A 54 -4.72 47.41 2.73
N ARG A 55 -5.21 48.19 3.70
CA ARG A 55 -6.08 47.70 4.77
C ARG A 55 -7.52 47.63 4.27
N LEU A 56 -8.19 46.51 4.52
CA LEU A 56 -9.66 46.43 4.57
C LEU A 56 -10.10 46.09 6.01
N PRO A 57 -11.30 46.51 6.45
CA PRO A 57 -11.63 46.61 7.87
C PRO A 57 -12.24 45.33 8.46
N GLN A 58 -11.91 45.05 9.73
CA GLN A 58 -12.57 43.99 10.51
C GLN A 58 -13.94 44.46 11.04
N PRO A 59 -14.98 43.61 11.04
CA PRO A 59 -16.17 43.80 11.86
C PRO A 59 -15.98 43.24 13.28
N ARG A 60 -16.39 44.02 14.30
CA ARG A 60 -16.45 43.59 15.71
C ARG A 60 -17.81 42.94 16.06
N PRO A 61 -17.89 42.13 17.13
CA PRO A 61 -18.97 41.16 17.31
C PRO A 61 -20.28 41.76 17.86
N ARG A 62 -21.39 41.06 17.62
CA ARG A 62 -22.68 41.27 18.30
C ARG A 62 -23.00 40.10 19.23
N ALA A 63 -23.34 40.42 20.47
CA ALA A 63 -23.87 39.50 21.48
C ALA A 63 -25.43 39.40 21.39
N PRO A 64 -26.08 38.41 22.03
CA PRO A 64 -27.38 37.90 21.60
C PRO A 64 -28.60 38.47 22.35
N PRO A 65 -29.82 38.24 21.84
CA PRO A 65 -31.05 38.37 22.62
C PRO A 65 -31.79 37.03 22.86
N GLY A 66 -32.30 36.86 24.08
CA GLY A 66 -33.71 36.55 24.30
C GLY A 66 -34.21 35.09 24.21
N ARG A 67 -34.53 34.50 25.37
CA ARG A 67 -35.45 33.34 25.50
C ARG A 67 -36.92 33.75 25.24
N LEU A 68 -37.75 32.78 24.83
CA LEU A 68 -39.20 32.52 25.13
C LEU A 68 -39.77 31.65 23.96
N ALA A 69 -40.73 30.73 24.09
CA ALA A 69 -41.35 30.00 25.22
C ALA A 69 -41.97 28.67 24.69
N ARG A 70 -42.33 27.73 25.58
CA ARG A 70 -43.08 26.49 25.24
C ARG A 70 -44.60 26.67 25.35
N PRO A 71 -45.39 25.87 24.62
CA PRO A 71 -46.36 24.96 25.27
C PRO A 71 -46.21 23.51 24.71
N ALA A 72 -46.24 22.40 25.46
CA ALA A 72 -47.14 21.90 26.52
C ALA A 72 -48.13 20.82 26.01
N ARG A 73 -47.67 19.56 26.08
CA ARG A 73 -48.36 18.25 26.16
C ARG A 73 -49.90 18.20 26.04
N ARG A 74 -50.40 17.19 25.30
CA ARG A 74 -51.47 16.26 25.75
C ARG A 74 -51.35 14.89 25.04
N GLY A 75 -51.62 13.81 25.76
CA GLY A 75 -51.77 12.44 25.24
C GLY A 75 -53.13 11.85 25.68
N PRO A 76 -53.24 10.54 25.96
CA PRO A 76 -53.51 9.53 24.93
C PRO A 76 -54.78 8.69 25.21
N ARG A 77 -55.37 8.09 24.17
CA ARG A 77 -56.44 7.06 24.17
C ARG A 77 -56.40 6.35 22.80
N HIS A 78 -56.75 5.09 22.54
CA HIS A 78 -57.08 3.85 23.27
C HIS A 78 -57.23 2.77 22.15
N GLN A 79 -56.92 1.49 22.40
CA GLN A 79 -57.41 0.37 21.55
C GLN A 79 -58.90 0.07 21.86
N PRO A 80 -59.62 -0.68 21.00
CA PRO A 80 -59.77 -2.14 21.27
C PRO A 80 -59.91 -3.09 20.05
N ASP A 81 -59.40 -4.31 20.25
CA ASP A 81 -59.91 -5.65 19.90
C ASP A 81 -60.35 -6.17 18.49
N LEU A 82 -60.21 -7.50 18.37
CA LEU A 82 -60.43 -8.41 17.23
C LEU A 82 -61.90 -8.87 17.08
N PRO A 83 -62.23 -9.68 16.04
CA PRO A 83 -62.41 -11.11 16.33
C PRO A 83 -61.91 -12.11 15.25
N ARG A 84 -62.07 -13.42 15.54
CA ARG A 84 -61.44 -14.59 14.91
C ARG A 84 -62.34 -15.32 13.89
N HIS A 85 -61.74 -15.97 12.88
CA HIS A 85 -62.11 -17.31 12.36
C HIS A 85 -60.83 -17.93 11.71
N ALA A 86 -60.28 -19.11 12.01
CA ALA A 86 -60.77 -20.47 12.33
C ALA A 86 -60.99 -21.40 11.10
N ARG A 87 -60.01 -22.28 10.76
CA ARG A 87 -60.12 -23.77 10.84
C ARG A 87 -59.02 -24.59 10.12
N ARG A 88 -58.62 -25.69 10.79
CA ARG A 88 -58.22 -27.04 10.29
C ARG A 88 -56.92 -27.27 9.50
N ARG A 89 -56.04 -28.11 10.10
CA ARG A 89 -55.10 -29.03 9.41
C ARG A 89 -55.86 -30.26 8.85
N PRO A 90 -55.24 -31.11 8.01
CA PRO A 90 -54.61 -32.30 8.58
C PRO A 90 -53.23 -32.70 7.98
N ARG A 91 -52.59 -33.64 8.68
CA ARG A 91 -51.25 -34.23 8.47
C ARG A 91 -51.08 -34.94 7.12
N ARG A 92 -49.82 -35.02 6.63
CA ARG A 92 -49.20 -36.32 6.26
C ARG A 92 -47.69 -36.32 6.53
N ARG A 93 -47.14 -37.51 6.73
CA ARG A 93 -45.72 -37.79 7.02
C ARG A 93 -44.96 -37.99 5.71
N HIS A 94 -43.65 -37.79 5.70
CA HIS A 94 -42.68 -38.81 5.29
C HIS A 94 -41.31 -38.50 5.90
N ALA A 95 -40.58 -39.56 6.29
CA ALA A 95 -39.22 -39.48 6.81
C ALA A 95 -38.27 -40.06 5.77
N HIS A 96 -37.06 -39.52 5.67
CA HIS A 96 -35.92 -40.27 5.16
C HIS A 96 -34.71 -40.13 6.08
N GLN A 97 -34.16 -41.29 6.44
CA GLN A 97 -32.92 -41.40 7.19
C GLN A 97 -31.75 -40.92 6.32
N ARG A 98 -30.81 -40.19 6.89
CA ARG A 98 -29.43 -40.16 6.41
C ARG A 98 -28.53 -40.84 7.44
N THR A 99 -27.76 -41.80 6.95
CA THR A 99 -26.87 -42.66 7.73
C THR A 99 -25.66 -41.88 8.23
N ARG A 100 -25.28 -42.13 9.49
CA ARG A 100 -23.97 -41.72 10.02
C ARG A 100 -22.88 -42.51 9.29
N ASN A 101 -21.81 -41.84 8.89
CA ASN A 101 -20.52 -42.51 8.71
C ASN A 101 -19.46 -41.74 9.51
N ARG A 102 -18.93 -42.38 10.55
CA ARG A 102 -17.80 -41.87 11.34
C ARG A 102 -16.50 -42.37 10.71
N ARG A 103 -15.59 -41.48 10.37
CA ARG A 103 -14.14 -41.77 10.36
C ARG A 103 -13.44 -40.65 11.11
N GLY A 104 -12.53 -41.01 12.01
CA GLY A 104 -11.88 -40.06 12.91
C GLY A 104 -10.76 -39.30 12.22
N GLY A 105 -10.77 -37.97 12.36
CA GLY A 105 -9.58 -37.13 12.24
C GLY A 105 -9.11 -36.73 13.64
N ARG A 106 -7.80 -36.68 13.87
CA ARG A 106 -7.23 -36.14 15.11
C ARG A 106 -7.55 -34.64 15.19
N ALA A 107 -7.96 -34.16 16.36
CA ALA A 107 -8.10 -32.74 16.59
C ALA A 107 -6.71 -32.09 16.71
N VAL A 108 -6.45 -31.08 15.88
CA VAL A 108 -5.35 -30.13 16.07
C VAL A 108 -5.96 -28.88 16.69
N ASN A 109 -5.37 -28.37 17.77
CA ASN A 109 -5.91 -27.21 18.49
C ASN A 109 -5.82 -25.95 17.62
N SER A 110 -6.98 -25.42 17.22
CA SER A 110 -7.09 -24.14 16.50
C SER A 110 -7.17 -22.99 17.50
N ALA A 111 -6.04 -22.36 17.78
CA ALA A 111 -5.96 -21.05 18.41
C ALA A 111 -4.74 -20.30 17.83
N THR A 112 -4.92 -19.02 17.49
CA THR A 112 -3.94 -18.14 16.80
C THR A 112 -3.82 -18.37 15.29
N LEU A 113 -4.81 -17.90 14.51
CA LEU A 113 -4.61 -17.51 13.10
C LEU A 113 -5.72 -16.54 12.62
N VAL A 114 -5.59 -15.24 12.96
CA VAL A 114 -6.52 -14.15 12.53
C VAL A 114 -5.74 -12.91 12.05
N ALA A 115 -4.45 -13.05 11.74
CA ALA A 115 -3.57 -11.95 11.34
C ALA A 115 -3.34 -11.81 9.81
N ILE A 116 -3.99 -12.66 9.00
CA ILE A 116 -3.84 -12.67 7.54
C ILE A 116 -5.16 -12.26 6.87
N LEU A 117 -5.29 -10.99 6.49
CA LEU A 117 -6.21 -10.47 5.46
C LEU A 117 -5.91 -8.99 5.20
N GLY A 118 -5.80 -8.62 3.91
CA GLY A 118 -5.90 -7.23 3.45
C GLY A 118 -7.28 -6.66 3.80
N LEU A 119 -7.36 -5.34 4.01
CA LEU A 119 -8.54 -4.71 4.60
C LEU A 119 -9.72 -4.59 3.63
N ALA A 120 -10.78 -5.36 3.92
CA ALA A 120 -12.14 -4.87 3.71
C ALA A 120 -12.61 -4.19 5.01
N SER A 121 -12.80 -2.87 4.96
CA SER A 121 -13.15 -2.05 6.14
C SER A 121 -14.62 -2.22 6.53
N ALA A 122 -14.92 -3.14 7.44
CA ALA A 122 -16.21 -3.21 8.12
C ALA A 122 -16.26 -2.22 9.29
N SER A 123 -16.52 -0.94 9.00
CA SER A 123 -16.67 0.13 10.01
C SER A 123 -17.97 -0.02 10.81
N ALA A 124 -17.98 -0.93 11.78
CA ALA A 124 -19.06 -1.06 12.76
C ALA A 124 -19.03 0.11 13.76
N ALA A 125 -19.73 1.20 13.43
CA ALA A 125 -19.91 2.36 14.31
C ALA A 125 -20.73 2.01 15.57
N ALA A 126 -20.05 1.53 16.61
CA ALA A 126 -20.65 1.26 17.91
C ALA A 126 -20.92 2.57 18.67
N GLN A 127 -22.15 3.07 18.58
CA GLN A 127 -22.59 4.26 19.32
C GLN A 127 -22.48 4.05 20.84
N LEU A 128 -21.54 4.76 21.47
CA LEU A 128 -21.43 4.83 22.92
C LEU A 128 -22.66 5.55 23.51
N ARG A 129 -23.45 4.82 24.30
CA ARG A 129 -24.34 5.39 25.32
C ARG A 129 -23.89 4.91 26.71
N PRO A 130 -23.87 5.78 27.73
CA PRO A 130 -23.34 5.44 29.04
C PRO A 130 -24.29 4.47 29.77
N ALA A 131 -23.74 3.40 30.34
CA ALA A 131 -24.45 2.46 31.19
C ALA A 131 -23.87 2.48 32.62
N ASP A 132 -24.79 2.54 33.58
CA ASP A 132 -24.58 2.66 35.02
C ASP A 132 -23.91 1.40 35.63
N PRO A 133 -22.79 1.50 36.38
CA PRO A 133 -21.92 0.36 36.68
C PRO A 133 -22.38 -0.58 37.82
N PHE A 134 -23.66 -0.64 38.18
CA PHE A 134 -24.15 -1.55 39.25
C PHE A 134 -25.50 -2.24 38.97
N LYS A 135 -25.47 -3.40 38.27
CA LYS A 135 -26.38 -4.55 38.48
C LYS A 135 -25.98 -5.80 37.67
N ARG A 136 -25.79 -6.94 38.34
CA ARG A 136 -25.75 -8.27 37.71
C ARG A 136 -27.13 -8.95 37.82
N PRO A 137 -27.70 -9.54 36.75
CA PRO A 137 -28.74 -10.56 36.86
C PRO A 137 -28.11 -11.97 37.02
N PRO A 138 -28.74 -12.90 37.77
CA PRO A 138 -28.21 -14.24 38.00
C PRO A 138 -28.70 -15.29 36.99
N GLY A 139 -27.89 -16.32 36.74
CA GLY A 139 -28.37 -17.61 36.21
C GLY A 139 -27.78 -18.09 34.87
N ALA A 140 -26.56 -18.64 34.89
CA ALA A 140 -26.07 -19.57 33.87
C ALA A 140 -25.08 -20.58 34.51
N PRO A 141 -25.11 -21.88 34.15
CA PRO A 141 -24.27 -22.91 34.77
C PRO A 141 -22.81 -22.86 34.31
N PRO A 142 -21.86 -23.42 35.09
CA PRO A 142 -20.43 -23.33 34.80
C PRO A 142 -20.01 -24.19 33.59
N SER A 143 -19.32 -23.56 32.64
CA SER A 143 -18.53 -24.27 31.62
C SER A 143 -17.12 -24.57 32.15
N SER A 144 -16.55 -25.68 31.71
CA SER A 144 -15.28 -26.24 32.20
C SER A 144 -14.08 -25.31 32.03
N ALA A 145 -13.22 -25.23 33.05
CA ALA A 145 -11.98 -24.48 33.01
C ALA A 145 -11.00 -25.02 31.94
N PRO A 146 -10.21 -24.15 31.28
CA PRO A 146 -9.07 -24.59 30.47
C PRO A 146 -7.97 -25.19 31.37
N ALA A 147 -7.17 -26.08 30.78
CA ALA A 147 -6.07 -26.76 31.47
C ALA A 147 -4.99 -25.77 31.96
N PRO A 148 -4.27 -26.06 33.06
CA PRO A 148 -3.19 -25.21 33.54
C PRO A 148 -2.04 -25.14 32.53
N ALA A 149 -1.45 -23.95 32.39
CA ALA A 149 -0.22 -23.74 31.65
C ALA A 149 0.94 -24.56 32.24
N PRO A 150 1.94 -24.97 31.44
CA PRO A 150 3.19 -25.50 31.99
C PRO A 150 3.82 -24.47 32.93
N LYS A 151 4.46 -24.96 34.00
CA LYS A 151 5.12 -24.09 34.98
C LYS A 151 6.51 -23.72 34.50
N ASP A 152 6.84 -22.45 34.58
CA ASP A 152 8.18 -21.95 34.34
C ASP A 152 9.14 -22.35 35.49
N ASP A 153 10.20 -23.07 35.15
CA ASP A 153 11.54 -22.83 35.66
C ASP A 153 12.50 -22.83 34.45
N ALA A 154 13.61 -22.07 34.41
CA ALA A 154 14.22 -21.24 35.44
C ALA A 154 14.49 -19.80 34.97
N SER A 155 14.79 -18.92 35.92
CA SER A 155 14.99 -17.48 35.71
C SER A 155 16.24 -17.13 34.89
N THR A 156 16.05 -16.45 33.77
CA THR A 156 16.97 -15.40 33.31
C THR A 156 16.17 -14.12 33.09
N ASP A 157 16.20 -13.24 34.09
CA ASP A 157 15.55 -11.93 34.01
C ASP A 157 16.31 -11.04 33.01
N LEU A 158 15.85 -11.06 31.76
CA LEU A 158 16.01 -9.94 30.84
C LEU A 158 14.65 -9.26 30.70
N PRO A 159 14.54 -7.95 30.97
CA PRO A 159 13.26 -7.26 30.84
C PRO A 159 12.78 -7.30 29.38
N ALA A 160 11.46 -7.25 29.16
CA ALA A 160 10.85 -7.39 27.84
C ALA A 160 11.21 -6.30 26.80
N TRP A 161 12.08 -5.36 27.15
CA TRP A 161 12.66 -4.30 26.32
C TRP A 161 14.18 -4.44 26.13
N ALA A 162 14.82 -5.51 26.61
CA ALA A 162 16.27 -5.67 26.52
C ALA A 162 16.76 -5.81 25.06
N PHE A 163 17.13 -4.68 24.47
CA PHE A 163 17.70 -4.59 23.12
C PHE A 163 18.97 -5.42 22.98
N THR A 164 19.02 -6.24 21.93
CA THR A 164 20.27 -6.77 21.40
C THR A 164 20.49 -6.19 20.02
N SER A 165 21.16 -5.03 19.97
CA SER A 165 21.83 -4.55 18.75
C SER A 165 22.98 -5.47 18.31
N ALA A 166 23.28 -6.49 19.11
CA ALA A 166 24.30 -7.51 18.87
C ALA A 166 24.03 -8.33 17.61
N ARG A 167 25.07 -8.39 16.76
CA ARG A 167 25.18 -9.30 15.62
C ARG A 167 25.06 -10.77 16.06
N GLU A 168 24.27 -11.54 15.32
CA GLU A 168 24.12 -13.00 15.52
C GLU A 168 25.35 -13.78 14.99
N PRO A 169 25.88 -14.77 15.73
CA PRO A 169 27.19 -15.35 15.47
C PRO A 169 27.20 -16.29 14.25
N LEU A 170 28.20 -16.14 13.37
CA LEU A 170 28.37 -16.93 12.13
C LEU A 170 28.70 -18.42 12.36
N SER A 171 29.00 -18.82 13.60
CA SER A 171 29.31 -20.22 13.98
C SER A 171 28.20 -21.21 13.63
N ASP A 172 26.96 -20.72 13.64
CA ASP A 172 25.73 -21.52 13.59
C ASP A 172 25.22 -21.79 12.17
N LEU A 173 25.88 -21.21 11.16
CA LEU A 173 25.56 -21.34 9.75
C LEU A 173 26.31 -22.51 9.10
N ASN A 174 25.83 -22.97 7.93
CA ASN A 174 26.61 -23.82 7.04
C ASN A 174 27.72 -22.99 6.34
N PRO A 175 28.65 -23.61 5.57
CA PRO A 175 29.71 -22.87 4.87
C PRO A 175 29.18 -21.83 3.87
N ASP A 176 28.21 -22.22 3.06
CA ASP A 176 27.65 -21.41 1.97
C ASP A 176 26.95 -20.17 2.53
N ASP A 177 26.13 -20.31 3.58
CA ASP A 177 25.50 -19.20 4.28
C ASP A 177 26.50 -18.23 4.94
N ARG A 178 27.68 -18.69 5.36
CA ARG A 178 28.74 -17.77 5.82
C ARG A 178 29.33 -16.98 4.66
N GLU A 179 29.51 -17.61 3.51
CA GLU A 179 29.96 -16.92 2.29
C GLU A 179 28.91 -15.91 1.82
N HIS A 180 27.62 -16.25 1.88
CA HIS A 180 26.51 -15.33 1.63
C HIS A 180 26.54 -14.11 2.56
N VAL A 181 26.79 -14.30 3.87
CA VAL A 181 26.91 -13.15 4.81
C VAL A 181 28.16 -12.32 4.53
N HIS A 182 29.32 -12.91 4.26
CA HIS A 182 30.51 -12.13 3.89
C HIS A 182 30.27 -11.34 2.59
N TRP A 183 29.61 -11.94 1.59
CA TRP A 183 29.23 -11.22 0.38
C TRP A 183 28.32 -10.02 0.69
N LEU A 184 27.33 -10.18 1.58
CA LEU A 184 26.47 -9.09 2.03
C LEU A 184 27.24 -8.01 2.82
N GLU A 185 28.27 -8.36 3.61
CA GLU A 185 29.10 -7.38 4.33
C GLU A 185 29.89 -6.45 3.39
N ASP A 186 30.26 -6.95 2.21
CA ASP A 186 31.00 -6.24 1.16
C ASP A 186 30.10 -5.51 0.15
N HIS A 187 28.89 -6.02 -0.14
CA HIS A 187 28.04 -5.55 -1.25
C HIS A 187 26.72 -4.88 -0.83
N ALA A 188 26.20 -5.12 0.39
CA ALA A 188 25.00 -4.44 0.85
C ALA A 188 25.31 -2.98 1.20
N ALA A 189 24.55 -2.05 0.64
CA ALA A 189 24.68 -0.63 0.97
C ALA A 189 24.27 -0.40 2.42
N ARG A 190 25.15 0.25 3.18
CA ARG A 190 24.96 0.58 4.60
C ARG A 190 24.24 1.91 4.69
N ILE A 191 23.04 1.89 5.27
CA ILE A 191 22.21 3.09 5.46
C ILE A 191 22.40 3.54 6.91
N ASP A 192 22.94 4.75 7.11
CA ASP A 192 23.29 5.25 8.44
C ASP A 192 22.05 5.62 9.25
N SER A 193 20.92 5.93 8.60
CA SER A 193 19.73 6.40 9.32
C SER A 193 18.37 6.04 8.72
N ILE A 194 17.38 5.83 9.59
CA ILE A 194 15.95 5.86 9.26
C ILE A 194 15.24 7.09 9.85
N ASP A 195 15.95 8.02 10.49
CA ASP A 195 15.37 9.22 11.10
C ASP A 195 14.91 10.22 10.03
N PRO A 196 13.61 10.57 9.92
CA PRO A 196 13.12 11.53 8.93
C PRO A 196 13.66 12.96 9.15
N ALA A 197 14.19 13.26 10.34
CA ALA A 197 14.85 14.53 10.64
C ALA A 197 16.33 14.57 10.19
N ASN A 198 16.91 13.44 9.78
CA ASN A 198 18.28 13.41 9.25
C ASN A 198 18.30 13.77 7.76
N GLU A 199 18.74 14.99 7.48
CA GLU A 199 18.83 15.62 6.16
C GLU A 199 20.17 15.42 5.44
N ASP A 200 21.18 14.83 6.10
CA ASP A 200 22.31 14.28 5.36
C ASP A 200 21.82 13.02 4.64
N PHE A 201 21.90 13.01 3.31
CA PHE A 201 21.45 11.89 2.47
C PHE A 201 22.61 11.20 1.73
N ALA A 202 23.86 11.35 2.19
CA ALA A 202 25.01 10.71 1.59
C ALA A 202 24.90 9.16 1.59
N ASP A 203 24.38 8.59 2.67
CA ASP A 203 24.13 7.14 2.83
C ASP A 203 23.01 6.60 1.92
N LEU A 204 22.10 7.46 1.44
CA LEU A 204 21.03 7.07 0.50
C LEU A 204 21.49 7.12 -0.97
N ARG A 205 22.71 7.60 -1.28
CA ARG A 205 23.24 7.67 -2.65
C ARG A 205 23.25 6.32 -3.39
N PRO A 206 23.63 5.17 -2.79
CA PRO A 206 23.51 3.87 -3.44
C PRO A 206 22.09 3.51 -3.88
N ILE A 207 21.06 4.02 -3.18
CA ILE A 207 19.65 3.82 -3.56
C ILE A 207 19.31 4.69 -4.78
N ALA A 208 19.83 5.92 -4.86
CA ALA A 208 19.68 6.75 -6.06
C ALA A 208 20.34 6.11 -7.29
N ASP A 209 21.55 5.59 -7.13
CA ASP A 209 22.28 4.90 -8.21
C ASP A 209 21.55 3.62 -8.65
N ALA A 210 21.01 2.86 -7.69
CA ALA A 210 20.24 1.64 -7.97
C ALA A 210 18.86 1.91 -8.61
N ILE A 211 18.20 3.03 -8.28
CA ILE A 211 16.98 3.51 -8.97
C ILE A 211 17.29 3.93 -10.40
N GLY A 212 18.38 4.67 -10.61
CA GLY A 212 18.80 5.17 -11.91
C GLY A 212 17.72 6.02 -12.60
N ASP A 213 17.39 5.68 -13.85
CA ASP A 213 16.41 6.39 -14.67
C ASP A 213 14.95 6.01 -14.38
N SER A 214 14.68 5.08 -13.47
CA SER A 214 13.31 4.62 -13.17
C SER A 214 12.42 5.78 -12.68
N ARG A 215 11.36 6.06 -13.44
CA ARG A 215 10.45 7.19 -13.18
C ARG A 215 9.38 6.88 -12.12
N VAL A 216 9.17 5.63 -11.74
CA VAL A 216 8.23 5.19 -10.69
C VAL A 216 8.98 4.35 -9.65
N VAL A 217 8.93 4.75 -8.38
CA VAL A 217 9.54 4.01 -7.25
C VAL A 217 8.43 3.55 -6.30
N PHE A 218 8.30 2.24 -6.12
CA PHE A 218 7.32 1.64 -5.23
C PHE A 218 7.99 1.28 -3.90
N LEU A 219 7.46 1.82 -2.79
CA LEU A 219 7.95 1.59 -1.44
C LEU A 219 6.98 0.69 -0.66
N GLY A 220 7.37 -0.58 -0.50
CA GLY A 220 6.60 -1.60 0.22
C GLY A 220 6.48 -1.38 1.73
N GLU A 221 5.82 -2.31 2.42
CA GLU A 221 5.80 -2.50 3.88
C GLU A 221 5.32 -3.93 4.17
N GLN A 222 5.82 -4.58 5.22
CA GLN A 222 5.49 -5.97 5.54
C GLN A 222 4.10 -6.05 6.21
N THR A 223 3.81 -5.07 7.06
CA THR A 223 2.49 -4.82 7.62
C THR A 223 2.21 -3.31 7.71
N HIS A 224 0.93 -2.95 7.75
CA HIS A 224 0.47 -1.60 8.10
C HIS A 224 0.71 -1.20 9.58
N GLY A 225 1.65 -1.85 10.26
CA GLY A 225 2.02 -1.62 11.65
C GLY A 225 3.53 -1.44 11.87
N ASP A 226 4.28 -1.27 10.78
CA ASP A 226 5.74 -1.29 10.73
C ASP A 226 6.33 0.12 10.95
N GLY A 227 6.49 0.53 12.21
CA GLY A 227 6.97 1.86 12.56
C GLY A 227 8.38 2.18 12.03
N SER A 228 9.32 1.23 12.04
CA SER A 228 10.68 1.45 11.49
C SER A 228 10.65 1.63 9.98
N THR A 229 9.86 0.81 9.28
CA THR A 229 9.60 0.95 7.83
C THR A 229 8.97 2.30 7.52
N PHE A 230 8.00 2.77 8.31
CA PHE A 230 7.35 4.06 8.10
C PHE A 230 8.34 5.23 8.23
N LEU A 231 9.23 5.23 9.22
CA LEU A 231 10.28 6.25 9.34
C LEU A 231 11.27 6.20 8.17
N ALA A 232 11.73 5.01 7.78
CA ALA A 232 12.60 4.82 6.62
C ALA A 232 11.94 5.35 5.33
N LYS A 233 10.66 5.02 5.11
CA LYS A 233 9.87 5.53 3.97
C LYS A 233 9.68 7.05 4.02
N CYS A 234 9.47 7.66 5.19
CA CYS A 234 9.43 9.12 5.32
C CYS A 234 10.75 9.77 4.86
N ARG A 235 11.89 9.23 5.31
CA ARG A 235 13.22 9.72 4.93
C ARG A 235 13.48 9.52 3.43
N LEU A 236 13.13 8.35 2.88
CA LEU A 236 13.22 8.05 1.45
C LEU A 236 12.34 8.98 0.61
N VAL A 237 11.07 9.19 0.97
CA VAL A 237 10.19 10.13 0.24
C VAL A 237 10.79 11.53 0.19
N ARG A 238 11.31 12.01 1.33
CA ARG A 238 11.97 13.32 1.42
C ARG A 238 13.17 13.41 0.48
N PHE A 239 14.05 12.40 0.50
CA PHE A 239 15.20 12.27 -0.38
C PHE A 239 14.84 12.23 -1.87
N LEU A 240 13.88 11.38 -2.25
CA LEU A 240 13.44 11.22 -3.64
C LEU A 240 12.87 12.55 -4.21
N HIS A 241 12.07 13.27 -3.41
CA HIS A 241 11.53 14.57 -3.82
C HIS A 241 12.60 15.67 -3.90
N ALA A 242 13.41 15.82 -2.85
CA ALA A 242 14.41 16.89 -2.75
C ALA A 242 15.53 16.72 -3.79
N GLU A 243 16.11 15.52 -3.88
CA GLU A 243 17.35 15.28 -4.63
C GLU A 243 17.12 14.67 -6.03
N LEU A 244 16.09 13.83 -6.22
CA LEU A 244 15.94 13.01 -7.44
C LEU A 244 14.78 13.41 -8.37
N GLY A 245 14.00 14.43 -7.99
CA GLY A 245 12.93 15.01 -8.83
C GLY A 245 11.57 14.32 -8.75
N PHE A 246 11.28 13.57 -7.68
CA PHE A 246 10.00 12.87 -7.49
C PHE A 246 8.92 13.79 -6.91
N ASP A 247 8.10 14.39 -7.77
CA ASP A 247 7.09 15.41 -7.41
C ASP A 247 5.69 14.84 -7.08
N VAL A 248 5.48 13.52 -7.15
CA VAL A 248 4.17 12.88 -6.88
C VAL A 248 4.32 11.73 -5.89
N LEU A 249 3.47 11.69 -4.86
CA LEU A 249 3.32 10.59 -3.93
C LEU A 249 1.91 9.98 -4.04
N LEU A 250 1.83 8.76 -4.56
CA LEU A 250 0.62 7.96 -4.62
C LEU A 250 0.50 7.08 -3.38
N TRP A 251 -0.65 7.12 -2.72
CA TRP A 251 -0.98 6.26 -1.59
C TRP A 251 -1.82 5.07 -2.04
N GLU A 252 -1.68 3.94 -1.34
CA GLU A 252 -2.64 2.83 -1.33
C GLU A 252 -3.95 3.28 -0.64
N SER A 253 -4.62 4.24 -1.26
CA SER A 253 -5.88 4.87 -0.86
C SER A 253 -6.58 5.37 -2.13
N GLY A 254 -7.87 5.67 -2.01
CA GLY A 254 -8.78 5.84 -3.15
C GLY A 254 -8.33 6.91 -4.14
N LEU A 255 -8.41 6.59 -5.44
CA LEU A 255 -8.05 7.51 -6.53
C LEU A 255 -8.77 8.86 -6.41
N PHE A 256 -10.09 8.86 -6.30
CA PHE A 256 -10.91 10.06 -6.11
C PHE A 256 -10.60 10.73 -4.77
N ASP A 257 -10.63 9.97 -3.68
CA ASP A 257 -10.52 10.50 -2.33
C ASP A 257 -9.15 11.19 -2.06
N CYS A 258 -8.06 10.69 -2.64
CA CYS A 258 -6.75 11.33 -2.55
C CYS A 258 -6.63 12.58 -3.44
N ARG A 259 -7.43 12.70 -4.52
CA ARG A 259 -7.56 13.97 -5.25
C ARG A 259 -8.25 15.03 -4.38
N GLU A 260 -9.22 14.63 -3.55
CA GLU A 260 -9.85 15.54 -2.57
C GLU A 260 -8.86 15.99 -1.48
N ILE A 261 -7.90 15.15 -1.07
CA ILE A 261 -6.77 15.58 -0.21
C ILE A 261 -5.93 16.62 -0.96
N HIS A 262 -5.59 16.35 -2.23
CA HIS A 262 -4.75 17.23 -3.03
C HIS A 262 -5.36 18.63 -3.17
N HIS A 263 -6.64 18.73 -3.57
CA HIS A 263 -7.32 20.01 -3.71
C HIS A 263 -7.50 20.71 -2.36
N ALA A 264 -7.78 19.97 -1.29
CA ALA A 264 -7.82 20.56 0.05
C ALA A 264 -6.50 21.22 0.46
N LEU A 265 -5.35 20.60 0.12
CA LEU A 265 -4.04 21.19 0.38
C LEU A 265 -3.72 22.37 -0.56
N GLU A 266 -4.14 22.35 -1.83
CA GLU A 266 -4.02 23.51 -2.74
C GLU A 266 -4.88 24.70 -2.27
N ASP A 267 -6.04 24.44 -1.66
CA ASP A 267 -6.92 25.44 -1.03
C ASP A 267 -6.43 25.92 0.36
N GLY A 268 -5.32 25.37 0.87
CA GLY A 268 -4.72 25.76 2.15
C GLY A 268 -5.46 25.21 3.39
N ALA A 269 -6.11 24.05 3.27
CA ALA A 269 -6.69 23.35 4.42
C ALA A 269 -5.61 22.81 5.39
N GLU A 270 -5.99 22.65 6.65
CA GLU A 270 -5.12 22.03 7.66
C GLU A 270 -4.86 20.56 7.32
N LEU A 271 -3.63 20.10 7.58
CA LEU A 271 -3.12 18.80 7.14
C LEU A 271 -4.06 17.62 7.45
N TYR A 272 -4.53 17.50 8.69
CA TYR A 272 -5.39 16.39 9.09
C TYR A 272 -6.81 16.51 8.52
N ASP A 273 -7.34 17.73 8.39
CA ASP A 273 -8.65 17.98 7.76
C ASP A 273 -8.62 17.69 6.25
N ALA A 274 -7.45 17.84 5.61
CA ALA A 274 -7.23 17.38 4.23
C ALA A 274 -7.12 15.85 4.18
N PHE A 275 -6.24 15.23 4.97
CA PHE A 275 -6.01 13.79 4.92
C PHE A 275 -7.20 12.93 5.39
N ASP A 276 -8.07 13.44 6.27
CA ASP A 276 -9.32 12.75 6.64
C ASP A 276 -10.29 12.60 5.45
N ARG A 277 -10.13 13.41 4.38
CA ARG A 277 -10.89 13.30 3.13
C ARG A 277 -10.51 12.12 2.24
N GLY A 278 -9.45 11.37 2.56
CA GLY A 278 -9.10 10.19 1.77
C GLY A 278 -8.04 9.22 2.28
N GLY A 279 -7.15 9.61 3.19
CA GLY A 279 -6.09 8.72 3.65
C GLY A 279 -6.60 7.72 4.70
N PHE A 280 -6.25 6.44 4.56
CA PHE A 280 -6.57 5.45 5.59
C PHE A 280 -5.98 5.84 6.96
N GLN A 281 -6.83 5.83 8.00
CA GLN A 281 -6.44 6.25 9.35
C GLN A 281 -5.26 5.48 9.94
N LEU A 282 -5.02 4.24 9.50
CA LEU A 282 -3.86 3.45 9.95
C LEU A 282 -2.50 4.08 9.63
N TRP A 283 -2.44 4.96 8.61
CA TRP A 283 -1.28 5.80 8.33
C TRP A 283 -1.50 7.23 8.81
N THR A 284 -2.64 7.85 8.52
CA THR A 284 -2.84 9.29 8.82
C THR A 284 -2.87 9.62 10.32
N ARG A 285 -3.14 8.63 11.18
CA ARG A 285 -3.03 8.77 12.65
C ARG A 285 -1.77 8.17 13.24
N SER A 286 -0.83 7.69 12.42
CA SER A 286 0.47 7.19 12.87
C SER A 286 1.45 8.34 13.12
N ALA A 287 2.05 8.35 14.32
CA ALA A 287 3.15 9.23 14.69
C ALA A 287 4.39 8.99 13.82
N GLN A 288 4.61 7.76 13.33
CA GLN A 288 5.72 7.41 12.44
C GLN A 288 5.52 7.88 10.99
N ILE A 289 4.29 8.19 10.58
CA ILE A 289 4.00 8.74 9.24
C ILE A 289 3.80 10.25 9.27
N ARG A 290 3.45 10.82 10.43
CA ARG A 290 3.39 12.27 10.62
C ARG A 290 4.56 13.05 9.98
N PRO A 291 5.85 12.64 10.05
CA PRO A 291 6.94 13.39 9.42
C PRO A 291 6.79 13.56 7.90
N VAL A 292 6.29 12.56 7.15
CA VAL A 292 6.05 12.75 5.71
C VAL A 292 4.79 13.59 5.45
N LEU A 293 3.78 13.52 6.32
CA LEU A 293 2.58 14.36 6.19
C LEU A 293 2.90 15.84 6.45
N ASP A 294 3.65 16.13 7.51
CA ASP A 294 4.15 17.47 7.84
C ASP A 294 5.06 17.99 6.70
N TYR A 295 5.91 17.14 6.10
CA TYR A 295 6.73 17.48 4.93
C TYR A 295 5.89 17.79 3.68
N ILE A 296 4.86 16.97 3.38
CA ILE A 296 3.93 17.20 2.26
C ILE A 296 3.33 18.60 2.40
N GLN A 297 2.72 18.95 3.55
CA GLN A 297 2.12 20.28 3.75
C GLN A 297 3.13 21.41 3.51
N GLN A 298 4.35 21.28 4.04
CA GLN A 298 5.41 22.28 3.86
C GLN A 298 5.80 22.50 2.39
N THR A 299 5.70 21.48 1.54
CA THR A 299 6.04 21.62 0.12
C THR A 299 4.98 22.37 -0.71
N TYR A 300 3.73 22.44 -0.25
CA TYR A 300 2.66 23.17 -0.98
C TYR A 300 2.86 24.69 -0.97
N ASP A 301 3.62 25.23 0.00
CA ASP A 301 4.06 26.63 0.04
C ASP A 301 5.29 26.91 -0.85
N THR A 302 5.68 25.98 -1.75
CA THR A 302 6.89 26.07 -2.58
C THR A 302 6.61 25.88 -4.08
N ASP A 303 7.56 26.28 -4.93
CA ASP A 303 7.47 26.07 -6.39
C ASP A 303 7.49 24.59 -6.83
N ARG A 304 7.80 23.66 -5.90
CA ARG A 304 7.81 22.20 -6.12
C ARG A 304 7.03 21.48 -5.01
N PRO A 305 5.68 21.45 -5.10
CA PRO A 305 4.86 20.68 -4.17
C PRO A 305 4.99 19.17 -4.44
N LEU A 306 5.13 18.39 -3.37
CA LEU A 306 4.99 16.93 -3.43
C LEU A 306 3.49 16.59 -3.51
N ARG A 307 2.98 16.46 -4.74
CA ARG A 307 1.55 16.26 -5.00
C ARG A 307 1.06 14.92 -4.46
N VAL A 308 -0.05 14.95 -3.75
CA VAL A 308 -0.73 13.76 -3.24
C VAL A 308 -1.64 13.16 -4.31
N GLY A 309 -1.63 11.84 -4.43
CA GLY A 309 -2.60 11.08 -5.21
C GLY A 309 -2.91 9.73 -4.58
N GLY A 310 -3.89 9.03 -5.14
CA GLY A 310 -4.27 7.68 -4.75
C GLY A 310 -4.25 6.78 -5.99
N TYR A 311 -4.08 5.49 -5.80
CA TYR A 311 -4.19 4.52 -6.90
C TYR A 311 -5.12 3.33 -6.58
N ASP A 312 -5.71 3.31 -5.37
CA ASP A 312 -6.69 2.31 -4.96
C ASP A 312 -8.06 2.57 -5.61
N SER A 313 -8.81 1.50 -5.88
CA SER A 313 -10.20 1.56 -6.33
C SER A 313 -11.19 1.71 -5.18
N GLN A 314 -10.76 1.49 -3.93
CA GLN A 314 -11.59 1.69 -2.74
C GLN A 314 -11.93 3.18 -2.50
N PHE A 315 -13.07 3.44 -1.85
CA PHE A 315 -13.35 4.72 -1.20
C PHE A 315 -12.89 4.65 0.25
N THR A 316 -11.97 5.52 0.65
CA THR A 316 -11.08 5.37 1.81
C THR A 316 -11.13 6.55 2.78
N ALA A 317 -11.86 7.63 2.47
CA ALA A 317 -12.04 8.75 3.42
C ALA A 317 -12.69 8.31 4.73
N SER A 318 -12.34 9.01 5.80
CA SER A 318 -12.70 8.63 7.17
C SER A 318 -13.52 9.67 7.94
N ASP A 319 -13.78 10.83 7.33
CA ASP A 319 -14.61 11.90 7.86
C ASP A 319 -16.13 11.63 7.81
N GLY A 320 -16.54 10.51 7.19
CA GLY A 320 -17.95 10.14 6.98
C GLY A 320 -18.65 10.92 5.87
N ALA A 321 -18.02 11.94 5.29
CA ALA A 321 -18.53 12.74 4.18
C ALA A 321 -18.08 12.23 2.79
N ALA A 322 -17.20 11.20 2.73
CA ALA A 322 -16.88 10.47 1.49
C ALA A 322 -18.12 10.05 0.71
N ALA A 323 -19.16 9.58 1.43
CA ALA A 323 -20.41 9.10 0.84
C ALA A 323 -21.16 10.16 0.01
N GLU A 324 -20.88 11.44 0.28
CA GLU A 324 -21.53 12.59 -0.34
C GLU A 324 -20.61 13.21 -1.41
N ARG A 325 -19.31 13.37 -1.14
CA ARG A 325 -18.37 14.04 -2.06
C ARG A 325 -18.35 13.46 -3.48
N TRP A 326 -18.14 12.15 -3.63
CA TRP A 326 -18.07 11.55 -4.98
C TRP A 326 -19.40 11.64 -5.73
N ALA A 327 -20.51 11.37 -5.04
CA ALA A 327 -21.85 11.45 -5.61
C ALA A 327 -22.18 12.88 -6.10
N THR A 328 -21.94 13.89 -5.26
CA THR A 328 -22.16 15.30 -5.60
C THR A 328 -21.20 15.81 -6.68
N ALA A 329 -19.91 15.40 -6.65
CA ALA A 329 -18.95 15.74 -7.68
C ALA A 329 -19.33 15.14 -9.04
N MET A 330 -19.72 13.87 -9.08
CA MET A 330 -20.20 13.20 -10.30
C MET A 330 -21.47 13.87 -10.85
N ALA A 331 -22.42 14.22 -9.97
CA ALA A 331 -23.62 14.93 -10.38
C ALA A 331 -23.32 16.34 -10.92
N ALA A 332 -22.38 17.08 -10.31
CA ALA A 332 -21.94 18.38 -10.81
C ALA A 332 -21.24 18.27 -12.17
N PHE A 333 -20.37 17.28 -12.34
CA PHE A 333 -19.69 16.94 -13.59
C PHE A 333 -20.70 16.64 -14.72
N ILE A 334 -21.65 15.74 -14.48
CA ILE A 334 -22.72 15.37 -15.43
C ILE A 334 -23.61 16.56 -15.79
N ARG A 335 -24.00 17.38 -14.80
CA ARG A 335 -24.95 18.50 -14.98
C ARG A 335 -24.41 19.63 -15.88
N ALA A 336 -23.10 19.71 -16.08
CA ALA A 336 -22.47 20.73 -16.90
C ALA A 336 -22.35 20.36 -18.40
N ALA A 337 -22.65 19.11 -18.80
CA ALA A 337 -22.60 18.68 -20.18
C ALA A 337 -23.78 19.20 -21.01
N ASP A 338 -23.53 19.59 -22.28
CA ASP A 338 -24.60 19.83 -23.26
C ASP A 338 -25.08 18.50 -23.86
N HIS A 339 -25.67 17.65 -23.00
CA HIS A 339 -26.09 16.30 -23.32
C HIS A 339 -27.29 15.87 -22.47
N PRO A 340 -28.23 15.02 -22.95
CA PRO A 340 -29.41 14.59 -22.17
C PRO A 340 -29.10 14.02 -20.78
N ILE A 341 -27.92 13.42 -20.58
CA ILE A 341 -27.44 12.94 -19.27
C ILE A 341 -27.45 14.02 -18.17
N ALA A 342 -27.30 15.31 -18.53
CA ALA A 342 -27.36 16.41 -17.56
C ALA A 342 -28.71 16.48 -16.81
N GLY A 343 -29.80 16.00 -17.43
CA GLY A 343 -31.11 15.87 -16.78
C GLY A 343 -31.19 14.75 -15.75
N GLU A 344 -30.28 13.79 -15.78
CA GLU A 344 -30.21 12.64 -14.85
C GLU A 344 -29.28 12.88 -13.66
N ALA A 345 -28.56 14.01 -13.61
CA ALA A 345 -27.58 14.33 -12.56
C ALA A 345 -28.13 14.12 -11.14
N ASP A 346 -29.34 14.61 -10.84
CA ASP A 346 -29.98 14.45 -9.53
C ASP A 346 -30.38 13.00 -9.24
N ARG A 347 -30.64 12.17 -10.26
CA ARG A 347 -30.92 10.73 -10.13
C ARG A 347 -29.63 10.00 -9.75
N VAL A 348 -28.58 10.22 -10.54
CA VAL A 348 -27.24 9.67 -10.32
C VAL A 348 -26.73 10.02 -8.93
N GLU A 349 -26.86 11.28 -8.49
CA GLU A 349 -26.42 11.71 -7.15
C GLU A 349 -27.02 10.84 -6.03
N ARG A 350 -28.34 10.57 -6.09
CA ARG A 350 -29.02 9.73 -5.09
C ARG A 350 -28.59 8.27 -5.19
N GLU A 351 -28.48 7.73 -6.40
CA GLU A 351 -28.10 6.34 -6.65
C GLU A 351 -26.66 6.04 -6.18
N LEU A 352 -25.71 6.97 -6.42
CA LEU A 352 -24.32 6.85 -5.97
C LEU A 352 -24.17 7.01 -4.45
N HIS A 353 -24.94 7.91 -3.83
CA HIS A 353 -24.97 8.06 -2.37
C HIS A 353 -25.57 6.83 -1.67
N ASP A 354 -26.62 6.22 -2.22
CA ASP A 354 -27.20 4.97 -1.69
C ASP A 354 -26.25 3.78 -1.92
N PHE A 355 -25.49 3.77 -3.03
CA PHE A 355 -24.36 2.86 -3.21
C PHE A 355 -23.28 3.04 -2.14
N LEU A 356 -22.79 4.26 -1.91
CA LEU A 356 -21.72 4.51 -0.94
C LEU A 356 -22.14 4.17 0.49
N LYS A 357 -23.40 4.39 0.87
CA LYS A 357 -23.93 3.94 2.17
C LYS A 357 -23.92 2.43 2.34
N ALA A 358 -24.25 1.67 1.30
CA ALA A 358 -24.14 0.21 1.34
C ALA A 358 -22.68 -0.25 1.35
N TYR A 359 -21.83 0.38 0.53
CA TYR A 359 -20.40 0.10 0.42
C TYR A 359 -19.66 0.27 1.76
N GLN A 360 -19.94 1.36 2.48
CA GLN A 360 -19.36 1.69 3.79
C GLN A 360 -19.98 0.91 4.96
N GLY A 361 -20.96 0.03 4.72
CA GLY A 361 -21.66 -0.72 5.77
C GLY A 361 -22.61 0.12 6.64
N LEU A 362 -22.89 1.37 6.26
CA LEU A 362 -23.90 2.23 6.90
C LEU A 362 -25.33 1.74 6.61
N GLN A 363 -25.49 0.93 5.56
CA GLN A 363 -26.70 0.20 5.21
C GLN A 363 -26.38 -1.28 4.98
N ALA A 364 -27.26 -2.18 5.42
CA ALA A 364 -27.11 -3.60 5.18
C ALA A 364 -27.26 -3.92 3.68
N SER A 365 -26.22 -4.51 3.09
CA SER A 365 -26.20 -5.00 1.72
C SER A 365 -26.89 -6.37 1.60
N SER A 366 -27.26 -6.75 0.37
CA SER A 366 -27.79 -8.07 0.03
C SER A 366 -27.42 -8.41 -1.42
N ASP A 367 -27.37 -9.68 -1.79
CA ASP A 367 -27.00 -10.13 -3.13
C ASP A 367 -27.92 -9.56 -4.23
N ARG A 368 -29.14 -9.17 -3.87
CA ARG A 368 -30.04 -8.42 -4.76
C ARG A 368 -29.57 -6.97 -4.92
N MET A 369 -29.38 -6.25 -3.81
CA MET A 369 -28.89 -4.87 -3.80
C MET A 369 -27.54 -4.74 -4.53
N ASN A 370 -26.60 -5.65 -4.27
CA ASN A 370 -25.28 -5.64 -4.89
C ASN A 370 -25.36 -5.84 -6.41
N ARG A 371 -26.31 -6.65 -6.90
CA ARG A 371 -26.55 -6.80 -8.35
C ARG A 371 -27.24 -5.58 -8.96
N GLU A 372 -28.20 -4.99 -8.26
CA GLU A 372 -28.88 -3.76 -8.69
C GLU A 372 -27.88 -2.58 -8.78
N GLN A 373 -26.99 -2.44 -7.80
CA GLN A 373 -25.90 -1.46 -7.79
C GLN A 373 -24.84 -1.74 -8.87
N MET A 374 -24.48 -3.00 -9.11
CA MET A 374 -23.54 -3.37 -10.19
C MET A 374 -24.11 -3.10 -11.58
N ILE A 375 -25.43 -3.19 -11.77
CA ILE A 375 -26.11 -2.77 -13.00
C ILE A 375 -26.07 -1.24 -13.10
N MET A 376 -26.54 -0.52 -12.07
CA MET A 376 -26.55 0.95 -12.05
C MET A 376 -25.17 1.57 -12.36
N LEU A 377 -24.09 1.05 -11.77
CA LEU A 377 -22.73 1.57 -12.03
C LEU A 377 -22.26 1.31 -13.48
N ARG A 378 -22.68 0.20 -14.09
CA ARG A 378 -22.36 -0.13 -15.49
C ARG A 378 -23.19 0.67 -16.48
N ASP A 379 -24.46 0.90 -16.16
CA ASP A 379 -25.35 1.75 -16.95
C ASP A 379 -24.81 3.20 -16.90
N LEU A 380 -24.43 3.71 -15.72
CA LEU A 380 -23.76 5.00 -15.58
C LEU A 380 -22.44 5.07 -16.38
N ALA A 381 -21.61 4.03 -16.34
CA ALA A 381 -20.38 3.98 -17.12
C ALA A 381 -20.66 4.10 -18.64
N ALA A 382 -21.68 3.41 -19.14
CA ALA A 382 -22.10 3.49 -20.53
C ALA A 382 -22.73 4.85 -20.90
N ASP A 383 -23.56 5.43 -20.02
CA ASP A 383 -24.13 6.78 -20.19
C ASP A 383 -23.03 7.85 -20.26
N LEU A 384 -21.98 7.71 -19.45
CA LEU A 384 -20.80 8.60 -19.50
C LEU A 384 -19.96 8.39 -20.76
N ASP A 385 -19.84 7.16 -21.27
CA ASP A 385 -19.11 6.86 -22.51
C ASP A 385 -19.84 7.44 -23.75
N ASP A 386 -21.17 7.42 -23.77
CA ASP A 386 -22.01 8.08 -24.80
C ASP A 386 -21.90 9.62 -24.70
N ALA A 387 -21.95 10.16 -23.48
CA ALA A 387 -21.82 11.59 -23.21
C ALA A 387 -20.39 12.15 -23.33
N LEU A 388 -19.37 11.30 -23.53
CA LEU A 388 -17.96 11.65 -23.37
C LEU A 388 -17.54 12.90 -24.18
N PRO A 389 -17.94 13.10 -25.46
CA PRO A 389 -17.57 14.31 -26.20
C PRO A 389 -18.07 15.60 -25.52
N ALA A 390 -19.32 15.61 -25.03
CA ALA A 390 -19.89 16.78 -24.35
C ALA A 390 -19.28 17.01 -22.95
N LEU A 391 -18.84 15.94 -22.28
CA LEU A 391 -18.11 16.03 -21.00
C LEU A 391 -16.68 16.56 -21.20
N VAL A 392 -16.01 16.15 -22.28
CA VAL A 392 -14.70 16.69 -22.69
C VAL A 392 -14.81 18.16 -23.09
N ASP A 393 -15.85 18.56 -23.83
CA ASP A 393 -16.10 19.95 -24.19
C ASP A 393 -16.40 20.83 -22.95
N ALA A 394 -17.06 20.28 -21.92
CA ALA A 394 -17.42 21.01 -20.70
C ALA A 394 -16.26 21.14 -19.69
N HIS A 395 -15.45 20.09 -19.51
CA HIS A 395 -14.45 20.00 -18.42
C HIS A 395 -13.00 19.83 -18.89
N GLY A 396 -12.80 19.52 -20.16
CA GLY A 396 -11.51 19.09 -20.71
C GLY A 396 -11.25 17.59 -20.54
N GLU A 397 -10.42 17.05 -21.43
CA GLU A 397 -10.11 15.62 -21.56
C GLU A 397 -9.67 14.97 -20.24
N ARG A 398 -8.74 15.61 -19.52
CA ARG A 398 -8.16 15.09 -18.28
C ARG A 398 -9.17 14.91 -17.14
N GLU A 399 -10.12 15.83 -17.01
CA GLU A 399 -11.15 15.75 -15.95
C GLU A 399 -12.24 14.76 -16.33
N ALA A 400 -12.64 14.76 -17.61
CA ALA A 400 -13.61 13.79 -18.12
C ALA A 400 -13.12 12.35 -17.97
N GLU A 401 -11.86 12.10 -18.32
CA GLU A 401 -11.21 10.80 -18.14
C GLU A 401 -11.10 10.42 -16.65
N PHE A 402 -10.61 11.32 -15.78
CA PHE A 402 -10.50 11.04 -14.35
C PHE A 402 -11.86 10.65 -13.77
N MET A 403 -12.89 11.46 -13.99
CA MET A 403 -14.22 11.19 -13.45
C MET A 403 -14.79 9.87 -13.99
N ARG A 404 -14.66 9.60 -15.30
CA ARG A 404 -15.07 8.32 -15.89
C ARG A 404 -14.32 7.12 -15.28
N ARG A 405 -13.02 7.27 -14.99
CA ARG A 405 -12.17 6.24 -14.36
C ARG A 405 -12.64 5.88 -12.94
N THR A 406 -13.18 6.83 -12.19
CA THR A 406 -13.70 6.58 -10.82
C THR A 406 -14.97 5.71 -10.80
N VAL A 407 -15.73 5.63 -11.90
CA VAL A 407 -16.90 4.73 -11.98
C VAL A 407 -16.47 3.27 -12.12
N ASP A 408 -15.43 2.97 -12.89
CA ASP A 408 -14.82 1.63 -12.92
C ASP A 408 -14.23 1.25 -11.56
N ASP A 409 -13.64 2.22 -10.84
CA ASP A 409 -13.12 1.99 -9.49
C ASP A 409 -14.25 1.58 -8.54
N ALA A 410 -15.41 2.26 -8.60
CA ALA A 410 -16.61 1.85 -7.88
C ALA A 410 -17.11 0.45 -8.26
N ILE A 411 -17.04 0.08 -9.56
CA ILE A 411 -17.35 -1.27 -10.05
C ILE A 411 -16.39 -2.31 -9.45
N SER A 412 -15.07 -2.04 -9.44
CA SER A 412 -14.04 -2.92 -8.87
C SER A 412 -14.18 -3.06 -7.35
N ALA A 413 -14.47 -1.95 -6.66
CA ALA A 413 -14.70 -1.91 -5.22
C ALA A 413 -15.95 -2.73 -4.82
N LEU A 414 -17.05 -2.60 -5.58
CA LEU A 414 -18.26 -3.41 -5.36
C LEU A 414 -18.01 -4.90 -5.66
N ALA A 415 -17.32 -5.22 -6.75
CA ALA A 415 -16.96 -6.60 -7.09
C ALA A 415 -16.12 -7.25 -5.98
N SER A 416 -15.15 -6.52 -5.44
CA SER A 416 -14.32 -6.96 -4.32
C SER A 416 -15.15 -7.21 -3.06
N ASN A 417 -16.06 -6.31 -2.69
CA ASN A 417 -16.95 -6.48 -1.53
C ASN A 417 -17.89 -7.69 -1.66
N ILE A 418 -18.45 -7.96 -2.85
CA ILE A 418 -19.27 -9.16 -3.11
C ILE A 418 -18.43 -10.41 -2.86
N VAL A 419 -17.23 -10.47 -3.43
CA VAL A 419 -16.30 -11.59 -3.29
C VAL A 419 -15.94 -11.85 -1.82
N PHE A 420 -15.68 -10.80 -1.03
CA PHE A 420 -15.41 -10.93 0.41
C PHE A 420 -16.62 -11.44 1.20
N ALA A 421 -17.83 -10.94 0.90
CA ALA A 421 -19.05 -11.34 1.60
C ALA A 421 -19.43 -12.82 1.37
N ASP A 422 -19.17 -13.34 0.18
CA ASP A 422 -19.48 -14.73 -0.20
C ASP A 422 -18.46 -15.76 0.35
N GLN A 423 -17.38 -15.34 1.03
CA GLN A 423 -16.40 -16.29 1.60
C GLN A 423 -16.89 -16.95 2.89
N PRO A 424 -16.99 -18.29 2.96
CA PRO A 424 -17.13 -18.99 4.24
C PRO A 424 -15.85 -18.79 5.07
N SER A 425 -16.00 -18.48 6.36
CA SER A 425 -14.87 -18.32 7.29
C SER A 425 -14.13 -19.66 7.51
N GLY A 426 -13.15 -19.96 6.65
CA GLY A 426 -12.34 -21.17 6.73
C GLY A 426 -11.29 -21.28 5.61
N MET A 427 -10.15 -21.88 5.91
CA MET A 427 -8.96 -21.97 5.06
C MET A 427 -9.15 -22.77 3.74
N GLY A 428 -10.31 -23.39 3.52
CA GLY A 428 -10.50 -24.48 2.54
C GLY A 428 -11.01 -24.09 1.14
N GLN A 429 -11.35 -22.82 0.87
CA GLN A 429 -11.93 -22.40 -0.44
C GLN A 429 -11.32 -21.13 -1.05
N ARG A 430 -10.02 -20.89 -0.83
CA ARG A 430 -9.25 -19.81 -1.50
C ARG A 430 -8.92 -20.09 -2.99
N ARG A 431 -9.84 -20.73 -3.74
CA ARG A 431 -9.61 -21.16 -5.13
C ARG A 431 -10.49 -20.41 -6.12
N GLY A 432 -9.87 -19.58 -6.96
CA GLY A 432 -10.48 -19.08 -8.21
C GLY A 432 -10.88 -17.61 -8.23
N LEU A 433 -10.30 -16.76 -7.38
CA LEU A 433 -10.60 -15.33 -7.35
C LEU A 433 -9.39 -14.53 -7.83
N THR A 434 -9.55 -13.86 -8.97
CA THR A 434 -8.72 -12.71 -9.33
C THR A 434 -8.99 -11.59 -8.33
N ASN A 435 -7.94 -10.86 -7.94
CA ASN A 435 -8.08 -9.76 -7.00
C ASN A 435 -8.40 -8.49 -7.80
N ALA A 436 -9.69 -8.24 -8.04
CA ALA A 436 -10.17 -7.16 -8.88
C ALA A 436 -9.74 -5.76 -8.39
N ARG A 437 -9.61 -5.56 -7.07
CA ARG A 437 -9.01 -4.36 -6.47
C ARG A 437 -7.59 -4.17 -6.98
N ASP A 438 -6.73 -5.17 -6.81
CA ASP A 438 -5.32 -5.08 -7.19
C ASP A 438 -5.09 -4.97 -8.71
N GLU A 439 -5.88 -5.69 -9.50
CA GLU A 439 -5.84 -5.57 -10.95
C GLU A 439 -6.18 -4.14 -11.37
N ARG A 440 -7.21 -3.55 -10.76
CA ARG A 440 -7.58 -2.14 -10.98
C ARG A 440 -6.55 -1.15 -10.43
N MET A 441 -5.95 -1.41 -9.27
CA MET A 441 -4.82 -0.63 -8.75
C MET A 441 -3.66 -0.60 -9.75
N GLY A 442 -3.36 -1.75 -10.37
CA GLY A 442 -2.35 -1.83 -11.42
C GLY A 442 -2.69 -0.97 -12.64
N GLU A 443 -3.93 -1.05 -13.14
CA GLU A 443 -4.43 -0.19 -14.22
C GLU A 443 -4.39 1.31 -13.86
N ASN A 444 -4.69 1.67 -12.62
CA ASN A 444 -4.63 3.04 -12.11
C ASN A 444 -3.19 3.53 -12.02
N LEU A 445 -2.25 2.73 -11.50
CA LEU A 445 -0.82 3.10 -11.44
C LEU A 445 -0.22 3.28 -12.84
N VAL A 446 -0.53 2.38 -13.78
CA VAL A 446 -0.08 2.52 -15.17
C VAL A 446 -0.58 3.83 -15.76
N TRP A 447 -1.89 4.09 -15.73
CA TRP A 447 -2.49 5.30 -16.27
C TRP A 447 -2.00 6.60 -15.60
N LEU A 448 -1.89 6.61 -14.27
CA LEU A 448 -1.32 7.73 -13.53
C LEU A 448 0.09 8.03 -14.00
N ALA A 449 0.88 7.02 -14.35
CA ALA A 449 2.21 7.15 -14.88
C ALA A 449 2.25 7.51 -16.38
N THR A 450 1.43 6.90 -17.24
CA THR A 450 1.53 7.06 -18.69
C THR A 450 0.80 8.29 -19.24
N GLU A 451 -0.31 8.70 -18.60
CA GLU A 451 -1.27 9.64 -19.17
C GLU A 451 -1.57 10.82 -18.24
N TYR A 452 -1.76 10.58 -16.92
CA TYR A 452 -2.08 11.66 -15.98
C TYR A 452 -0.84 12.45 -15.50
N PHE A 453 0.30 11.78 -15.30
CA PHE A 453 1.58 12.38 -14.91
C PHE A 453 2.77 11.98 -15.81
N PRO A 454 2.66 12.12 -17.15
CA PRO A 454 3.68 11.63 -18.10
C PRO A 454 5.07 12.27 -17.91
N ASP A 455 5.12 13.51 -17.43
CA ASP A 455 6.38 14.26 -17.25
C ASP A 455 6.87 14.31 -15.79
N ARG A 456 6.29 13.51 -14.87
CA ARG A 456 6.68 13.51 -13.44
C ARG A 456 7.23 12.17 -13.00
N LYS A 457 8.13 12.22 -12.01
CA LYS A 457 8.55 11.05 -11.25
C LYS A 457 7.62 10.81 -10.07
N ILE A 458 7.29 9.54 -9.83
CA ILE A 458 6.20 9.08 -8.95
C ILE A 458 6.76 8.15 -7.88
N ILE A 459 6.37 8.39 -6.63
CA ILE A 459 6.61 7.49 -5.50
C ILE A 459 5.28 6.80 -5.17
N VAL A 460 5.28 5.51 -4.89
CA VAL A 460 4.09 4.76 -4.45
C VAL A 460 4.31 4.27 -3.02
N TRP A 461 3.38 4.57 -2.11
CA TRP A 461 3.35 4.09 -0.73
C TRP A 461 2.27 3.03 -0.58
N ALA A 462 2.67 1.78 -0.34
CA ALA A 462 1.74 0.65 -0.21
C ALA A 462 2.37 -0.56 0.51
N ALA A 463 1.57 -1.59 0.84
CA ALA A 463 2.08 -2.89 1.25
C ALA A 463 2.92 -3.57 0.16
N THR A 464 3.96 -4.32 0.56
CA THR A 464 4.86 -5.01 -0.39
C THR A 464 4.08 -5.94 -1.32
N PHE A 465 3.05 -6.62 -0.80
CA PHE A 465 2.12 -7.48 -1.56
C PHE A 465 1.62 -6.83 -2.85
N HIS A 466 1.18 -5.58 -2.79
CA HIS A 466 0.63 -4.86 -3.93
C HIS A 466 1.70 -4.55 -5.00
N GLY A 467 2.97 -4.48 -4.63
CA GLY A 467 4.08 -4.13 -5.53
C GLY A 467 4.77 -5.31 -6.22
N MET A 468 4.44 -6.56 -5.86
CA MET A 468 5.18 -7.73 -6.33
C MET A 468 4.95 -8.04 -7.81
N HIS A 469 6.01 -8.38 -8.55
CA HIS A 469 5.90 -8.61 -10.00
C HIS A 469 5.46 -10.03 -10.37
N ALA A 470 5.62 -11.02 -9.48
CA ALA A 470 5.37 -12.44 -9.78
C ALA A 470 4.77 -13.23 -8.59
N ILE A 471 3.80 -12.64 -7.87
CA ILE A 471 3.18 -13.21 -6.64
C ILE A 471 2.74 -14.68 -6.79
N ARG A 472 2.36 -15.11 -7.99
CA ARG A 472 1.94 -16.49 -8.32
C ARG A 472 3.05 -17.54 -8.17
N GLU A 473 4.30 -17.11 -8.02
CA GLU A 473 5.47 -17.96 -7.77
C GLU A 473 5.75 -18.14 -6.26
N VAL A 474 5.21 -17.26 -5.41
CA VAL A 474 5.40 -17.27 -3.96
C VAL A 474 4.63 -18.41 -3.31
N ARG A 475 5.23 -19.07 -2.30
CA ARG A 475 4.66 -20.24 -1.61
C ARG A 475 4.57 -20.00 -0.10
N HIS A 476 3.40 -20.24 0.48
CA HIS A 476 3.28 -20.40 1.94
C HIS A 476 3.68 -21.84 2.32
N PRO A 477 4.34 -22.08 3.47
CA PRO A 477 4.64 -23.44 3.94
C PRO A 477 3.40 -24.32 4.09
N ASP A 478 2.31 -23.78 4.66
CA ASP A 478 1.07 -24.54 4.90
C ASP A 478 0.12 -24.60 3.69
N ASP A 479 0.21 -23.64 2.76
CA ASP A 479 -0.58 -23.63 1.52
C ASP A 479 0.24 -23.10 0.33
N PRO A 480 1.02 -23.96 -0.34
CA PRO A 480 1.84 -23.57 -1.48
C PRO A 480 1.04 -23.05 -2.70
N PHE A 481 -0.28 -23.23 -2.74
CA PHE A 481 -1.12 -22.82 -3.88
C PHE A 481 -1.91 -21.53 -3.60
N LEU A 482 -1.75 -20.94 -2.41
CA LEU A 482 -2.49 -19.78 -1.92
C LEU A 482 -2.57 -18.62 -2.91
N TYR A 483 -1.46 -18.26 -3.55
CA TYR A 483 -1.39 -17.16 -4.53
C TYR A 483 -1.42 -17.59 -6.00
N GLN A 484 -1.66 -18.87 -6.31
CA GLN A 484 -1.51 -19.40 -7.67
C GLN A 484 -2.40 -18.70 -8.72
N VAL A 485 -3.56 -18.16 -8.31
CA VAL A 485 -4.50 -17.42 -9.17
C VAL A 485 -4.58 -15.93 -8.86
N THR A 486 -3.77 -15.45 -7.91
CA THR A 486 -3.78 -14.06 -7.47
C THR A 486 -3.16 -13.14 -8.53
N THR A 487 -3.75 -11.98 -8.72
CA THR A 487 -3.13 -10.83 -9.40
C THR A 487 -2.84 -9.78 -8.33
N VAL A 488 -1.70 -9.10 -8.41
CA VAL A 488 -1.37 -7.93 -7.58
C VAL A 488 -1.02 -6.75 -8.48
N ALA A 489 -1.18 -5.52 -8.01
CA ALA A 489 -1.00 -4.31 -8.83
C ALA A 489 0.37 -4.24 -9.53
N GLY A 490 1.42 -4.77 -8.90
CA GLY A 490 2.78 -4.86 -9.44
C GLY A 490 2.90 -5.73 -10.70
N MET A 491 2.00 -6.69 -10.93
CA MET A 491 2.04 -7.55 -12.13
C MET A 491 1.74 -6.77 -13.43
N PRO A 492 0.56 -6.16 -13.64
CA PRO A 492 0.31 -5.33 -14.82
C PRO A 492 1.20 -4.09 -14.84
N SER A 493 1.55 -3.52 -13.68
CA SER A 493 2.43 -2.34 -13.60
C SER A 493 3.84 -2.64 -14.13
N LYS A 494 4.48 -3.75 -13.72
CA LYS A 494 5.79 -4.15 -14.26
C LYS A 494 5.69 -4.56 -15.73
N ALA A 495 4.58 -5.18 -16.15
CA ALA A 495 4.37 -5.54 -17.55
C ALA A 495 4.25 -4.31 -18.49
N ALA A 496 3.65 -3.22 -18.02
CA ALA A 496 3.49 -1.99 -18.81
C ALA A 496 4.67 -1.01 -18.68
N LEU A 497 5.22 -0.85 -17.48
CA LEU A 497 6.28 0.14 -17.19
C LEU A 497 7.70 -0.43 -17.33
N GLY A 498 7.89 -1.75 -17.20
CA GLY A 498 9.20 -2.40 -17.30
C GLY A 498 10.23 -1.80 -16.33
N GLU A 499 11.38 -1.37 -16.86
CA GLU A 499 12.44 -0.71 -16.09
C GLU A 499 12.08 0.68 -15.56
N GLN A 500 10.95 1.28 -15.99
CA GLN A 500 10.46 2.52 -15.39
C GLN A 500 9.89 2.33 -13.98
N LEU A 501 9.56 1.09 -13.59
CA LEU A 501 9.13 0.74 -12.24
C LEU A 501 10.28 0.08 -11.46
N TYR A 502 10.62 0.66 -10.31
CA TYR A 502 11.55 0.11 -9.33
C TYR A 502 10.83 -0.17 -8.00
N THR A 503 10.66 -1.44 -7.65
CA THR A 503 10.00 -1.86 -6.40
C THR A 503 11.02 -2.18 -5.31
N ILE A 504 10.94 -1.45 -4.19
CA ILE A 504 11.70 -1.72 -2.97
C ILE A 504 10.78 -2.45 -1.98
N GLY A 505 11.06 -3.73 -1.74
CA GLY A 505 10.46 -4.49 -0.64
C GLY A 505 11.11 -4.14 0.70
N PHE A 506 10.38 -4.31 1.80
CA PHE A 506 10.91 -4.11 3.16
C PHE A 506 11.02 -5.43 3.91
N GLU A 507 12.04 -5.55 4.75
CA GLU A 507 12.34 -6.75 5.55
C GLU A 507 12.85 -6.40 6.96
N ALA A 508 12.55 -7.23 7.95
CA ALA A 508 13.05 -7.08 9.31
C ALA A 508 13.22 -8.42 10.03
N SER A 509 14.14 -8.46 11.00
CA SER A 509 14.55 -9.70 11.68
C SER A 509 14.16 -9.81 13.16
N GLY A 510 13.63 -8.75 13.74
CA GLY A 510 13.45 -8.63 15.19
C GLY A 510 12.53 -7.47 15.59
N GLY A 511 12.38 -7.30 16.89
CA GLY A 511 11.56 -6.24 17.47
C GLY A 511 10.07 -6.54 17.51
N THR A 512 9.26 -5.49 17.32
CA THR A 512 7.80 -5.54 17.51
C THR A 512 7.07 -4.66 16.50
N TYR A 513 5.84 -5.03 16.15
CA TYR A 513 4.99 -4.30 15.23
C TYR A 513 3.56 -4.19 15.78
N ALA A 514 2.83 -3.16 15.38
CA ALA A 514 1.42 -3.00 15.74
C ALA A 514 0.74 -2.05 14.76
N ARG A 515 -0.46 -2.37 14.28
CA ARG A 515 -1.35 -1.35 13.72
C ARG A 515 -1.79 -0.42 14.86
N ILE A 516 -2.08 0.84 14.56
CA ILE A 516 -2.61 1.77 15.56
C ILE A 516 -3.85 1.18 16.27
N HIS A 517 -3.97 1.39 17.59
CA HIS A 517 -5.01 0.82 18.45
C HIS A 517 -5.06 -0.73 18.57
N HIS A 518 -4.24 -1.49 17.83
CA HIS A 518 -4.10 -2.93 18.01
C HIS A 518 -3.06 -3.29 19.10
N PRO A 519 -3.13 -4.50 19.69
CA PRO A 519 -2.06 -5.02 20.54
C PRO A 519 -0.73 -5.11 19.80
N VAL A 520 0.36 -4.91 20.55
CA VAL A 520 1.73 -5.09 20.03
C VAL A 520 2.04 -6.58 19.86
N ALA A 521 2.52 -6.94 18.67
CA ALA A 521 3.03 -8.28 18.35
C ALA A 521 4.56 -8.26 18.26
N LYS A 522 5.18 -9.41 18.50
CA LYS A 522 6.63 -9.61 18.27
C LYS A 522 6.86 -10.05 16.83
N VAL A 523 7.93 -9.54 16.21
CA VAL A 523 8.43 -10.13 14.97
C VAL A 523 8.96 -11.54 15.32
N PRO A 524 8.53 -12.60 14.62
CA PRO A 524 9.04 -13.95 14.85
C PRO A 524 10.53 -14.04 14.44
N PRO A 525 11.37 -14.82 15.15
CA PRO A 525 12.74 -15.05 14.72
C PRO A 525 12.78 -15.67 13.31
N PRO A 526 13.63 -15.15 12.40
CA PRO A 526 13.67 -15.62 11.03
C PRO A 526 14.23 -17.06 10.95
N PRO A 527 13.76 -17.91 10.01
CA PRO A 527 14.33 -19.23 9.79
C PRO A 527 15.83 -19.16 9.46
N ARG A 528 16.64 -20.11 9.93
CA ARG A 528 18.08 -20.17 9.60
C ARG A 528 18.27 -20.25 8.08
N GLY A 529 19.19 -19.45 7.54
CA GLY A 529 19.45 -19.37 6.09
C GLY A 529 18.35 -18.66 5.28
N SER A 530 17.35 -18.06 5.93
CA SER A 530 16.42 -17.13 5.27
C SER A 530 17.09 -15.78 5.01
N LEU A 531 16.57 -15.01 4.05
CA LEU A 531 17.04 -13.65 3.75
C LEU A 531 17.16 -12.76 5.02
N PRO A 532 16.14 -12.63 5.90
CA PRO A 532 16.29 -11.90 7.17
C PRO A 532 17.28 -12.52 8.16
N ASP A 533 17.53 -13.83 8.17
CA ASP A 533 18.59 -14.43 9.01
C ASP A 533 19.99 -14.15 8.47
N LEU A 534 20.18 -14.05 7.16
CA LEU A 534 21.46 -13.64 6.56
C LEU A 534 21.72 -12.14 6.78
N LEU A 535 20.74 -11.28 6.48
CA LEU A 535 20.87 -9.82 6.62
C LEU A 535 21.14 -9.38 8.06
N ARG A 536 20.47 -9.97 9.07
CA ARG A 536 20.70 -9.59 10.49
C ARG A 536 22.09 -9.89 11.01
N ARG A 537 22.85 -10.74 10.30
CA ARG A 537 24.22 -11.17 10.63
C ARG A 537 25.30 -10.28 10.00
N VAL A 538 24.93 -9.34 9.14
CA VAL A 538 25.81 -8.24 8.72
C VAL A 538 25.87 -7.22 9.87
N ASP A 539 27.04 -6.62 10.12
CA ASP A 539 27.22 -5.65 11.21
C ASP A 539 26.72 -4.24 10.86
N HIS A 540 25.46 -4.13 10.41
CA HIS A 540 24.74 -2.88 10.22
C HIS A 540 23.24 -3.04 10.53
N PRO A 541 22.58 -2.08 11.21
CA PRO A 541 21.17 -2.20 11.54
C PRO A 541 20.24 -1.91 10.37
N PHE A 542 20.68 -1.11 9.39
CA PHE A 542 19.91 -0.77 8.19
C PHE A 542 20.74 -1.07 6.94
N LEU A 543 20.17 -1.82 6.01
CA LEU A 543 20.85 -2.30 4.81
C LEU A 543 19.95 -2.13 3.59
N PHE A 544 20.57 -1.91 2.44
CA PHE A 544 19.89 -1.92 1.15
C PHE A 544 20.63 -2.84 0.18
N VAL A 545 19.90 -3.71 -0.51
CA VAL A 545 20.44 -4.64 -1.51
C VAL A 545 19.65 -4.51 -2.79
N ASP A 546 20.30 -4.05 -3.86
CA ASP A 546 19.77 -4.05 -5.21
C ASP A 546 19.84 -5.46 -5.82
N TYR A 547 18.76 -5.88 -6.49
CA TYR A 547 18.70 -7.17 -7.18
C TYR A 547 18.84 -7.04 -8.71
N ARG A 548 18.68 -5.84 -9.29
CA ARG A 548 18.77 -5.64 -10.75
C ARG A 548 20.17 -5.89 -11.28
N SER A 549 21.19 -5.42 -10.57
CA SER A 549 22.60 -5.54 -10.95
C SER A 549 23.21 -6.94 -10.76
N LEU A 550 22.51 -7.88 -10.12
CA LEU A 550 23.05 -9.21 -9.80
C LEU A 550 23.25 -10.11 -11.04
N PRO A 551 24.34 -10.90 -11.13
CA PRO A 551 24.51 -11.95 -12.12
C PRO A 551 23.33 -12.94 -12.19
N ALA A 552 23.16 -13.59 -13.34
CA ALA A 552 22.05 -14.53 -13.57
C ALA A 552 22.16 -15.83 -12.74
N ASP A 553 23.36 -16.19 -12.32
CA ASP A 553 23.74 -17.33 -11.48
C ASP A 553 23.98 -16.96 -10.01
N HIS A 554 23.61 -15.74 -9.60
CA HIS A 554 23.82 -15.25 -8.24
C HIS A 554 22.86 -15.93 -7.24
N TRP A 555 23.37 -16.34 -6.08
CA TRP A 555 22.63 -17.11 -5.06
C TRP A 555 21.33 -16.45 -4.55
N LEU A 556 21.25 -15.10 -4.56
CA LEU A 556 20.00 -14.38 -4.23
C LEU A 556 18.85 -14.67 -5.21
N ARG A 557 19.14 -15.13 -6.44
CA ARG A 557 18.15 -15.56 -7.43
C ARG A 557 17.65 -16.99 -7.21
N GLU A 558 18.21 -17.71 -6.24
CA GLU A 558 17.67 -19.01 -5.83
C GLU A 558 16.51 -18.84 -4.83
N PRO A 559 15.45 -19.67 -4.89
CA PRO A 559 14.33 -19.57 -3.97
C PRO A 559 14.73 -19.77 -2.50
N MET A 560 14.35 -18.81 -1.64
CA MET A 560 14.63 -18.83 -0.21
C MET A 560 13.48 -18.27 0.62
N PHE A 561 13.55 -18.45 1.95
CA PHE A 561 12.57 -17.88 2.87
C PHE A 561 12.80 -16.37 3.08
N ALA A 562 11.73 -15.58 3.13
CA ALA A 562 11.75 -14.19 3.60
C ALA A 562 10.41 -13.79 4.24
N GLY A 563 10.42 -12.73 5.04
CA GLY A 563 9.31 -12.20 5.84
C GLY A 563 8.53 -11.05 5.17
N MET A 564 8.86 -10.69 3.92
CA MET A 564 8.33 -9.49 3.22
C MET A 564 6.79 -9.37 3.15
N LEU A 565 6.06 -10.46 3.42
CA LEU A 565 4.59 -10.52 3.47
C LEU A 565 4.12 -10.88 4.89
N GLY A 566 4.15 -9.88 5.79
CA GLY A 566 3.59 -10.01 7.14
C GLY A 566 4.41 -10.82 8.14
N TYR A 567 5.74 -10.90 7.98
CA TYR A 567 6.69 -11.65 8.82
C TYR A 567 6.52 -13.19 8.82
N GLU A 568 5.59 -13.73 8.04
CA GLU A 568 5.48 -15.17 7.82
C GLU A 568 6.61 -15.64 6.87
N PRO A 569 7.15 -16.87 7.01
CA PRO A 569 8.26 -17.34 6.21
C PRO A 569 7.78 -17.83 4.83
N TRP A 570 7.62 -16.90 3.89
CA TRP A 570 7.25 -17.20 2.50
C TRP A 570 8.47 -17.66 1.70
N PHE A 571 8.27 -18.55 0.73
CA PHE A 571 9.33 -19.10 -0.10
C PHE A 571 9.17 -18.66 -1.56
N ALA A 572 10.20 -17.98 -2.10
CA ALA A 572 10.24 -17.48 -3.48
C ALA A 572 11.69 -17.15 -3.91
N ASP A 573 11.94 -17.05 -5.21
CA ASP A 573 13.03 -16.19 -5.73
C ASP A 573 12.56 -14.75 -5.59
N TRP A 574 13.17 -14.01 -4.67
CA TRP A 574 12.78 -12.64 -4.33
C TRP A 574 13.22 -11.61 -5.37
N THR A 575 14.23 -11.92 -6.20
CA THR A 575 14.69 -11.06 -7.30
C THR A 575 13.71 -11.00 -8.47
N ARG A 576 12.71 -11.90 -8.47
CA ARG A 576 11.56 -11.88 -9.40
C ARG A 576 10.32 -11.20 -8.82
N GLN A 577 10.35 -10.83 -7.54
CA GLN A 577 9.21 -10.21 -6.85
C GLN A 577 9.38 -8.71 -6.70
N VAL A 578 10.59 -8.26 -6.38
CA VAL A 578 10.95 -6.86 -6.14
C VAL A 578 12.31 -6.58 -6.78
N ASP A 579 12.60 -5.32 -7.07
CA ASP A 579 13.88 -4.92 -7.67
C ASP A 579 14.98 -4.72 -6.61
N ALA A 580 14.61 -4.49 -5.34
CA ALA A 580 15.52 -4.40 -4.19
C ALA A 580 14.83 -4.71 -2.85
N VAL A 581 15.64 -4.91 -1.80
CA VAL A 581 15.19 -4.96 -0.41
C VAL A 581 15.83 -3.85 0.43
N PHE A 582 15.02 -3.17 1.24
CA PHE A 582 15.46 -2.35 2.37
C PHE A 582 15.22 -3.12 3.67
N PHE A 583 16.26 -3.33 4.46
CA PHE A 583 16.23 -4.13 5.68
C PHE A 583 16.42 -3.26 6.92
N THR A 584 15.61 -3.51 7.95
CA THR A 584 15.78 -2.97 9.30
C THR A 584 15.93 -4.12 10.30
N ARG A 585 17.05 -4.23 11.02
CA ARG A 585 17.28 -5.34 11.97
C ARG A 585 16.17 -5.46 13.01
N GLU A 586 15.69 -4.32 13.51
CA GLU A 586 14.65 -4.22 14.54
C GLU A 586 13.44 -3.40 14.03
N MET A 587 12.24 -3.95 14.21
CA MET A 587 10.99 -3.23 13.99
C MET A 587 10.49 -2.57 15.28
N MET A 588 9.92 -1.37 15.16
CA MET A 588 9.09 -0.75 16.20
C MET A 588 7.63 -0.69 15.77
N PRO A 589 6.65 -0.67 16.70
CA PRO A 589 5.24 -0.61 16.35
C PRO A 589 4.83 0.77 15.83
N SER A 590 3.88 0.81 14.90
CA SER A 590 3.15 2.04 14.58
C SER A 590 2.26 2.44 15.76
N ARG A 591 2.30 3.72 16.11
CA ARG A 591 1.70 4.30 17.31
C ARG A 591 1.06 5.64 16.99
N THR A 592 0.10 6.08 17.80
CA THR A 592 -0.57 7.39 17.61
C THR A 592 0.06 8.51 18.47
N ASP A 593 0.86 8.12 19.45
CA ASP A 593 1.23 8.93 20.62
C ASP A 593 2.73 9.29 20.69
N VAL A 594 3.60 8.48 20.08
CA VAL A 594 5.06 8.64 20.17
C VAL A 594 5.75 8.20 18.88
N LEU A 595 6.73 8.99 18.42
CA LEU A 595 7.48 8.77 17.17
C LEU A 595 8.41 7.55 17.26
N ASN A 596 9.09 7.38 18.40
CA ASN A 596 10.02 6.28 18.66
C ASN A 596 9.63 5.56 19.96
N PRO A 597 8.57 4.72 19.96
CA PRO A 597 8.10 4.01 21.15
C PRO A 597 9.14 3.08 21.78
N SER A 598 10.09 2.58 20.99
CA SER A 598 11.13 1.69 21.46
C SER A 598 12.32 2.43 22.07
N GLY A 599 12.53 3.72 21.76
CA GLY A 599 13.80 4.40 22.07
C GLY A 599 14.98 3.83 21.26
N MET A 600 14.70 3.29 20.07
CA MET A 600 15.69 2.73 19.15
C MET A 600 16.63 3.83 18.64
N GLU A 601 17.92 3.54 18.45
CA GLU A 601 18.81 4.44 17.71
C GLU A 601 18.38 4.49 16.23
N LEU A 602 17.80 5.62 15.81
CA LEU A 602 17.34 5.85 14.43
C LEU A 602 18.49 6.24 13.48
N THR A 603 19.67 6.50 14.04
CA THR A 603 20.90 6.88 13.33
C THR A 603 22.09 6.18 13.98
N VAL A 604 22.85 5.45 13.18
CA VAL A 604 24.09 4.77 13.59
C VAL A 604 25.09 5.81 14.09
N GLN A 605 25.48 5.69 15.36
CA GLN A 605 26.54 6.54 15.92
C GLN A 605 27.90 6.08 15.39
N LYS A 606 28.53 6.87 14.49
CA LYS A 606 29.90 6.61 14.03
C LYS A 606 30.83 6.49 15.24
N ARG A 607 31.51 5.34 15.40
CA ARG A 607 32.45 5.16 16.51
C ARG A 607 33.69 6.01 16.24
N ARG A 608 34.23 6.64 17.29
CA ARG A 608 35.48 7.43 17.21
C ARG A 608 36.70 6.66 16.68
N SER A 609 36.64 5.33 16.61
CA SER A 609 37.64 4.46 15.98
C SER A 609 37.67 4.56 14.45
N ASP A 610 36.52 4.88 13.85
CA ASP A 610 36.31 4.66 12.42
C ASP A 610 36.81 5.89 11.64
N GLU A 611 36.64 7.10 12.19
CA GLU A 611 37.31 8.33 11.73
C GLU A 611 38.84 8.20 11.69
N ALA A 612 39.44 7.43 12.62
CA ALA A 612 40.88 7.18 12.64
C ALA A 612 41.33 6.18 11.56
N THR A 613 40.39 5.39 11.03
CA THR A 613 40.63 4.40 9.96
C THR A 613 40.39 5.02 8.58
N GLU A 614 39.39 5.87 8.41
CA GLU A 614 39.20 6.72 7.22
C GLU A 614 40.39 7.67 7.01
N ARG A 615 40.82 8.40 8.05
CA ARG A 615 42.02 9.27 7.96
C ARG A 615 43.31 8.51 7.61
N ARG A 616 43.38 7.20 7.85
CA ARG A 616 44.50 6.32 7.45
C ARG A 616 44.37 5.74 6.05
N ARG A 617 43.21 5.84 5.41
CA ARG A 617 43.01 5.49 3.98
C ARG A 617 43.26 6.69 3.06
N ASP A 618 42.91 7.89 3.51
CA ASP A 618 43.14 9.14 2.75
C ASP A 618 44.54 9.74 2.97
N GLY A 619 45.26 9.28 4.00
CA GLY A 619 46.66 9.63 4.23
C GLY A 619 47.60 8.81 3.36
N GLY A 620 48.19 9.44 2.33
CA GLY A 620 49.33 8.89 1.59
C GLY A 620 50.52 8.59 2.53
N PRO A 621 51.50 7.78 2.10
CA PRO A 621 52.51 7.22 2.99
C PRO A 621 53.32 8.30 3.69
N ASP A 622 53.38 8.22 5.02
CA ASP A 622 54.27 9.04 5.84
C ASP A 622 55.72 8.85 5.35
N VAL A 623 56.29 9.91 4.78
CA VAL A 623 57.72 9.98 4.48
C VAL A 623 58.45 10.10 5.81
N VAL A 624 59.03 8.98 6.24
CA VAL A 624 60.02 8.98 7.32
C VAL A 624 61.32 9.51 6.75
N ASP A 625 61.63 10.76 7.06
CA ASP A 625 62.98 11.33 6.97
C ASP A 625 63.65 11.29 8.36
N GLU A 626 64.99 11.28 8.34
CA GLU A 626 65.94 10.80 9.38
C GLU A 626 65.78 11.34 10.83
#